data_AF-A0A2D6ITS2-F1
#
_entry.id   AF-A0A2D6ITS2-F1
#
_cell.length_a   1.000
_cell.length_b   1.000
_cell.length_c   1.000
_cell.angle_alpha   90.00
_cell.angle_beta   90.00
_cell.angle_gamma   90.00
#
_symmetry.space_group_name_H-M   'P 1'
#
loop_
_entity.id
_entity.type
_entity.pdbx_description
1 polymer ?
#
loop_
_entity_poly.entity_id
_entity_poly.type
_entity_poly.pdbx_seq_one_letter_code
_entity_poly.pdbx_strand_id
1 'polypeptide(L)'
;MTGWITHLLAFLVGAGTVVLLLVNRRNRAGSKSGKVLRKLYRQCPEFFDDVRIELGKAEFQDVREFAILKSSQITFVSEDVRFVYYEDELPNLKEIAAGLEDLGFIDDVTRGKTPLYRMRENFVTALGSL
;
A
#
# COMPACT_ATOMS: atom_id res chain seq x y z
N MET A 1 14.14 -49.53 -24.08
CA MET A 1 13.05 -48.90 -23.28
C MET A 1 13.64 -47.85 -22.35
N THR A 2 14.25 -46.78 -22.87
CA THR A 2 15.01 -45.78 -22.07
C THR A 2 14.91 -44.36 -22.66
N GLY A 3 13.79 -44.04 -23.32
CA GLY A 3 13.59 -42.73 -23.97
C GLY A 3 12.64 -41.77 -23.23
N TRP A 4 11.91 -42.25 -22.21
CA TRP A 4 10.82 -41.46 -21.60
C TRP A 4 11.22 -40.72 -20.32
N ILE A 5 12.34 -41.10 -19.68
CA ILE A 5 12.83 -40.49 -18.43
C ILE A 5 13.52 -39.14 -18.70
N THR A 6 14.13 -38.97 -19.88
CA THR A 6 14.85 -37.75 -20.26
C THR A 6 13.95 -36.54 -20.50
N HIS A 7 12.69 -36.74 -20.92
CA HIS A 7 11.77 -35.63 -21.16
C HIS A 7 11.14 -35.04 -19.88
N LEU A 8 10.96 -35.86 -18.84
CA LEU A 8 10.43 -35.41 -17.53
C LEU A 8 11.45 -34.54 -16.76
N LEU A 9 12.75 -34.82 -16.90
CA LEU A 9 13.82 -34.04 -16.27
C LEU A 9 13.96 -32.62 -16.84
N ALA A 10 13.76 -32.44 -18.15
CA ALA A 10 13.84 -31.12 -18.78
C ALA A 10 12.70 -30.17 -18.36
N PHE A 11 11.51 -30.71 -18.08
CA PHE A 11 10.34 -29.91 -17.70
C PHE A 11 10.46 -29.34 -16.28
N LEU A 12 11.05 -30.10 -15.34
CA LEU A 12 11.26 -29.67 -13.95
C LEU A 12 12.31 -28.56 -13.81
N VAL A 13 13.36 -28.57 -14.64
CA VAL A 13 14.40 -27.53 -14.65
C VAL A 13 13.85 -26.19 -15.20
N GLY A 14 12.98 -26.24 -16.21
CA GLY A 14 12.33 -25.04 -16.77
C GLY A 14 11.31 -24.40 -15.81
N ALA A 15 10.52 -25.20 -15.08
CA ALA A 15 9.55 -24.67 -14.12
C ALA A 15 10.24 -23.97 -12.92
N GLY A 16 11.32 -24.56 -12.40
CA GLY A 16 12.07 -23.98 -11.27
C GLY A 16 12.71 -22.63 -11.60
N THR A 17 13.25 -22.47 -12.80
CA THR A 17 13.87 -21.20 -13.24
C THR A 17 12.84 -20.09 -13.44
N VAL A 18 11.66 -20.38 -14.00
CA VAL A 18 10.57 -19.41 -14.12
C VAL A 18 10.04 -18.98 -12.75
N VAL A 19 9.85 -19.92 -11.81
CA VAL A 19 9.43 -19.60 -10.43
C VAL A 19 10.47 -18.73 -9.72
N LEU A 20 11.76 -19.08 -9.81
CA LEU A 20 12.85 -18.29 -9.23
C LEU A 20 12.92 -16.87 -9.83
N LEU A 21 12.73 -16.73 -11.14
CA LEU A 21 12.70 -15.41 -11.80
C LEU A 21 11.49 -14.57 -11.34
N LEU A 22 10.30 -15.18 -11.21
CA LEU A 22 9.11 -14.50 -10.71
C LEU A 22 9.28 -14.06 -9.25
N VAL A 23 9.80 -14.94 -8.38
CA VAL A 23 10.09 -14.63 -6.98
C VAL A 23 11.14 -13.52 -6.87
N ASN A 24 12.23 -13.59 -7.63
CA ASN A 24 13.27 -12.56 -7.62
C ASN A 24 12.76 -11.21 -8.16
N ARG A 25 11.91 -11.22 -9.19
CA ARG A 25 11.32 -10.00 -9.73
C ARG A 25 10.35 -9.37 -8.73
N ARG A 26 9.56 -10.18 -8.03
CA ARG A 26 8.67 -9.73 -6.94
C ARG A 26 9.46 -9.14 -5.78
N ASN A 27 10.54 -9.79 -5.36
CA ASN A 27 11.41 -9.29 -4.29
C ASN A 27 12.14 -7.98 -4.65
N ARG A 28 12.59 -7.82 -5.90
CA ARG A 28 13.23 -6.57 -6.36
C ARG A 28 12.24 -5.42 -6.52
N ALA A 29 11.02 -5.70 -6.97
CA ALA A 29 9.95 -4.69 -7.03
C ALA A 29 9.57 -4.23 -5.61
N GLY A 30 9.36 -5.20 -4.70
CA GLY A 30 9.08 -4.91 -3.29
C GLY A 30 10.19 -4.13 -2.58
N SER A 31 11.48 -4.43 -2.87
CA SER A 31 12.59 -3.73 -2.22
C SER A 31 12.79 -2.28 -2.69
N LYS A 32 12.44 -1.97 -3.94
CA LYS A 32 12.42 -0.58 -4.44
C LYS A 32 11.27 0.20 -3.83
N SER A 33 10.06 -0.37 -3.86
CA SER A 33 8.88 0.24 -3.25
C SER A 33 9.06 0.50 -1.75
N GLY A 34 9.67 -0.44 -1.01
CA GLY A 34 9.96 -0.26 0.42
C GLY A 34 10.98 0.83 0.74
N LYS A 35 11.99 1.06 -0.11
CA LYS A 35 12.94 2.17 0.09
C LYS A 35 12.29 3.54 -0.10
N VAL A 36 11.44 3.67 -1.12
CA VAL A 36 10.75 4.93 -1.37
C VAL A 36 9.66 5.17 -0.33
N LEU A 37 8.92 4.13 0.06
CA LEU A 37 7.94 4.22 1.13
C LEU A 37 8.58 4.65 2.46
N ARG A 38 9.76 4.13 2.80
CA ARG A 38 10.52 4.59 3.98
C ARG A 38 10.92 6.07 3.91
N LYS A 39 11.07 6.64 2.71
CA LYS A 39 11.34 8.07 2.57
C LYS A 39 10.11 8.89 2.94
N LEU A 40 8.92 8.50 2.46
CA LEU A 40 7.65 9.13 2.82
C LEU A 40 7.35 8.94 4.31
N TYR A 41 7.60 7.75 4.86
CA TYR A 41 7.46 7.46 6.29
C TYR A 41 8.23 8.47 7.15
N ARG A 42 9.48 8.78 6.81
CA ARG A 42 10.30 9.73 7.56
C ARG A 42 9.77 11.17 7.55
N GLN A 43 8.92 11.51 6.59
CA GLN A 43 8.35 12.86 6.47
C GLN A 43 7.11 13.05 7.33
N CYS A 44 6.36 11.99 7.62
CA CYS A 44 5.13 12.04 8.42
C CYS A 44 4.86 10.68 9.11
N PRO A 45 5.71 10.23 10.03
CA PRO A 45 5.62 8.87 10.59
C PRO A 45 4.30 8.62 11.31
N GLU A 46 3.77 9.64 11.98
CA GLU A 46 2.50 9.61 12.72
C GLU A 46 1.34 9.11 11.86
N PHE A 47 1.23 9.56 10.60
CA PHE A 47 0.22 9.07 9.66
C PHE A 47 0.34 7.57 9.40
N PHE A 48 1.54 7.09 9.09
CA PHE A 48 1.75 5.68 8.74
C PHE A 48 1.59 4.76 9.95
N ASP A 49 2.05 5.21 11.11
CA ASP A 49 1.91 4.48 12.36
C ASP A 49 0.44 4.37 12.77
N ASP A 50 -0.32 5.46 12.65
CA ASP A 50 -1.77 5.46 12.88
C ASP A 50 -2.50 4.51 11.93
N VAL A 51 -2.32 4.65 10.61
CA VAL A 51 -2.94 3.76 9.62
C VAL A 51 -2.60 2.29 9.91
N ARG A 52 -1.35 1.98 10.27
CA ARG A 52 -0.93 0.62 10.62
C ARG A 52 -1.60 0.10 11.88
N ILE A 53 -1.73 0.93 12.91
CA ILE A 53 -2.40 0.56 14.17
C ILE A 53 -3.88 0.33 13.94
N GLU A 54 -4.55 1.26 13.23
CA GLU A 54 -5.98 1.19 12.96
C GLU A 54 -6.32 -0.03 12.10
N LEU A 55 -5.58 -0.30 11.03
CA LEU A 55 -5.76 -1.52 10.22
C LEU A 55 -5.48 -2.82 11.01
N GLY A 56 -4.77 -2.75 12.13
CA GLY A 56 -4.56 -3.88 13.04
C GLY A 56 -5.79 -4.22 13.88
N LYS A 57 -6.79 -3.34 13.94
CA LYS A 57 -8.05 -3.58 14.65
C LYS A 57 -9.02 -4.38 13.79
N ALA A 58 -9.67 -5.40 14.38
CA ALA A 58 -10.59 -6.28 13.66
C ALA A 58 -11.74 -5.52 12.97
N GLU A 59 -12.18 -4.39 13.53
CA GLU A 59 -13.23 -3.54 12.98
C GLU A 59 -12.80 -2.73 11.74
N PHE A 60 -11.50 -2.47 11.57
CA PHE A 60 -10.99 -1.64 10.47
C PHE A 60 -10.04 -2.38 9.52
N GLN A 61 -9.80 -3.68 9.74
CA GLN A 61 -8.89 -4.49 8.91
C GLN A 61 -9.22 -4.43 7.41
N ASP A 62 -10.49 -4.19 7.05
CA ASP A 62 -11.01 -4.16 5.68
C ASP A 62 -11.24 -2.72 5.17
N VAL A 63 -11.01 -1.69 5.99
CA VAL A 63 -11.11 -0.29 5.57
C VAL A 63 -9.97 0.03 4.60
N ARG A 64 -10.33 0.62 3.46
CA ARG A 64 -9.37 1.00 2.41
C ARG A 64 -9.45 2.47 2.02
N GLU A 65 -10.35 3.23 2.60
CA GLU A 65 -10.53 4.63 2.22
C GLU A 65 -10.22 5.55 3.38
N PHE A 66 -9.55 6.66 3.06
CA PHE A 66 -9.33 7.74 4.01
C PHE A 66 -9.56 9.10 3.35
N ALA A 67 -10.07 10.04 4.13
CA ALA A 67 -10.26 11.42 3.74
C ALA A 67 -9.18 12.32 4.35
N ILE A 68 -8.79 13.36 3.62
CA ILE A 68 -7.95 14.44 4.15
C ILE A 68 -8.80 15.71 4.24
N LEU A 69 -8.90 16.27 5.44
CA LEU A 69 -9.60 17.51 5.73
C LEU A 69 -8.65 18.61 6.16
N LYS A 70 -9.06 19.86 5.97
CA LYS A 70 -8.22 21.01 6.32
C LYS A 70 -8.04 21.22 7.81
N SER A 71 -9.05 20.86 8.61
CA SER A 71 -9.03 21.05 10.06
C SER A 71 -9.94 20.06 10.77
N SER A 72 -9.55 19.65 11.97
CA SER A 72 -10.37 18.83 12.88
C SER A 72 -11.70 19.48 13.28
N GLN A 73 -11.86 20.79 13.07
CA GLN A 73 -13.12 21.50 13.25
C GLN A 73 -14.16 21.21 12.15
N ILE A 74 -13.77 20.57 11.04
CA ILE A 74 -14.66 20.27 9.93
C ILE A 74 -15.35 18.93 10.19
N THR A 75 -16.68 18.95 10.27
CA THR A 75 -17.48 17.72 10.37
C THR A 75 -17.41 16.95 9.05
N PHE A 76 -16.91 15.72 9.10
CA PHE A 76 -17.00 14.77 8.00
C PHE A 76 -18.25 13.90 8.16
N VAL A 77 -19.08 13.83 7.13
CA VAL A 77 -20.25 12.94 7.11
C VAL A 77 -20.07 11.97 5.94
N SER A 78 -20.05 10.67 6.24
CA SER A 78 -19.90 9.59 5.28
C SER A 78 -20.86 8.46 5.65
N GLU A 79 -21.45 7.83 4.64
CA GLU A 79 -22.28 6.62 4.80
C GLU A 79 -21.41 5.39 5.06
N ASP A 80 -20.17 5.39 4.54
CA ASP A 80 -19.19 4.32 4.73
C ASP A 80 -18.20 4.66 5.86
N VAL A 81 -17.67 3.62 6.52
CA VAL A 81 -16.55 3.74 7.48
C VAL A 81 -15.26 4.06 6.73
N ARG A 82 -14.62 5.17 7.12
CA ARG A 82 -13.41 5.70 6.48
C ARG A 82 -12.50 6.31 7.54
N PHE A 83 -11.20 6.23 7.35
CA PHE A 83 -10.28 7.01 8.18
C PHE A 83 -10.37 8.48 7.80
N VAL A 84 -10.12 9.36 8.77
CA VAL A 84 -10.16 10.81 8.57
C VAL A 84 -8.91 11.40 9.18
N TYR A 85 -8.19 12.16 8.39
CA TYR A 85 -6.96 12.82 8.79
C TYR A 85 -7.04 14.31 8.50
N TYR A 86 -6.35 15.11 9.31
CA TYR A 86 -6.47 16.56 9.28
C TYR A 86 -5.11 17.24 9.01
N GLU A 87 -5.10 18.23 8.13
CA GLU A 87 -3.89 18.98 7.76
C GLU A 87 -3.33 19.84 8.90
N ASP A 88 -4.17 20.24 9.87
CA ASP A 88 -3.74 21.00 11.05
C ASP A 88 -3.10 20.11 12.12
N GLU A 89 -3.33 18.80 12.08
CA GLU A 89 -2.72 17.81 12.98
C GLU A 89 -1.49 17.15 12.36
N LEU A 90 -1.55 16.84 11.06
CA LEU A 90 -0.49 16.15 10.32
C LEU A 90 0.09 17.06 9.22
N PRO A 91 1.20 17.77 9.49
CA PRO A 91 1.81 18.64 8.48
C PRO A 91 2.30 17.82 7.28
N ASN A 92 2.19 18.41 6.09
CA ASN A 92 2.59 17.82 4.80
C ASN A 92 1.76 16.60 4.34
N LEU A 93 0.62 16.29 4.99
CA LEU A 93 -0.18 15.12 4.63
C LEU A 93 -0.62 15.08 3.16
N LYS A 94 -0.87 16.24 2.54
CA LYS A 94 -1.15 16.35 1.10
C LYS A 94 0.04 15.94 0.22
N GLU A 95 1.24 16.35 0.60
CA GLU A 95 2.46 15.98 -0.14
C GLU A 95 2.75 14.48 0.02
N ILE A 96 2.46 13.92 1.19
CA ILE A 96 2.52 12.48 1.44
C ILE A 96 1.52 11.73 0.56
N ALA A 97 0.26 12.19 0.51
CA ALA A 97 -0.77 11.59 -0.33
C ALA A 97 -0.38 11.61 -1.81
N ALA A 98 0.07 12.75 -2.33
CA ALA A 98 0.58 12.85 -3.70
C ALA A 98 1.75 11.88 -3.96
N GLY A 99 2.70 11.80 -3.02
CA GLY A 99 3.82 10.86 -3.11
C GLY A 99 3.39 9.38 -3.07
N LEU A 100 2.37 9.04 -2.29
CA LEU A 100 1.79 7.69 -2.27
C LEU A 100 1.06 7.37 -3.57
N GLU A 101 0.34 8.33 -4.13
CA GLU A 101 -0.36 8.18 -5.41
C GLU A 101 0.62 7.98 -6.56
N ASP A 102 1.66 8.83 -6.67
CA ASP A 102 2.71 8.73 -7.67
C ASP A 102 3.41 7.36 -7.67
N LEU A 103 3.49 6.72 -6.50
CA LEU A 103 4.09 5.40 -6.32
C LEU A 103 3.09 4.24 -6.49
N GLY A 104 1.83 4.55 -6.75
CA GLY A 104 0.75 3.58 -6.91
C GLY A 104 0.42 2.82 -5.63
N PHE A 105 0.54 3.47 -4.48
CA PHE A 105 0.12 2.94 -3.17
C PHE A 105 -1.31 3.35 -2.81
N ILE A 106 -1.77 4.49 -3.32
CA ILE A 106 -3.15 4.94 -3.18
C ILE A 106 -3.69 5.40 -4.54
N ASP A 107 -5.01 5.49 -4.66
CA ASP A 107 -5.73 6.10 -5.78
C ASP A 107 -6.53 7.30 -5.27
N ASP A 108 -6.49 8.44 -5.97
CA ASP A 108 -7.48 9.49 -5.76
C ASP A 108 -8.86 9.01 -6.26
N VAL A 109 -9.82 8.92 -5.33
CA VAL A 109 -11.21 8.54 -5.57
C VAL A 109 -12.17 9.67 -5.20
N THR A 110 -11.66 10.91 -5.14
CA THR A 110 -12.41 12.11 -4.78
C THR A 110 -13.66 12.28 -5.63
N ARG A 111 -14.81 12.38 -4.95
CA ARG A 111 -16.10 12.75 -5.55
C ARG A 111 -16.56 14.05 -4.90
N GLY A 112 -16.35 15.17 -5.57
CA GLY A 112 -16.68 16.49 -5.06
C GLY A 112 -15.47 17.26 -4.54
N LYS A 113 -15.58 17.88 -3.36
CA LYS A 113 -14.58 18.84 -2.85
C LYS A 113 -13.67 18.29 -1.74
N THR A 114 -14.01 17.14 -1.16
CA THR A 114 -13.26 16.54 -0.06
C THR A 114 -12.28 15.51 -0.62
N PRO A 115 -10.96 15.73 -0.50
CA PRO A 115 -9.96 14.76 -0.92
C PRO A 115 -10.21 13.39 -0.28
N LEU A 116 -10.36 12.38 -1.12
CA LEU A 116 -10.62 11.01 -0.71
C LEU A 116 -9.69 10.08 -1.46
N TYR A 117 -9.02 9.21 -0.73
CA TYR A 117 -8.03 8.30 -1.29
C TYR A 117 -8.37 6.86 -0.93
N ARG A 118 -8.09 5.96 -1.86
CA ARG A 118 -8.21 4.51 -1.65
C ARG A 118 -6.83 3.88 -1.59
N MET A 119 -6.54 3.25 -0.46
CA MET A 119 -5.36 2.42 -0.26
C MET A 119 -5.41 1.16 -1.12
N ARG A 120 -4.30 0.87 -1.80
CA ARG A 120 -4.11 -0.37 -2.54
C ARG A 120 -3.49 -1.44 -1.64
N GLU A 121 -3.72 -2.71 -1.94
CA GLU A 121 -3.22 -3.84 -1.12
C GLU A 121 -1.69 -3.88 -1.00
N ASN A 122 -0.97 -3.37 -2.02
CA ASN A 122 0.48 -3.23 -1.96
C ASN A 122 0.93 -2.22 -0.89
N PHE A 123 0.13 -1.18 -0.60
CA PHE A 123 0.39 -0.24 0.49
C PHE A 123 0.18 -0.92 1.84
N VAL A 124 -0.98 -1.56 2.02
CA VAL A 124 -1.31 -2.29 3.26
C VAL A 124 -0.25 -3.34 3.58
N THR A 125 0.17 -4.11 2.57
CA THR A 125 1.26 -5.09 2.71
C THR A 125 2.59 -4.40 3.07
N ALA A 126 2.89 -3.26 2.45
CA ALA A 126 4.14 -2.55 2.68
C ALA A 126 4.21 -1.85 4.05
N LEU A 127 3.08 -1.46 4.64
CA LEU A 127 3.01 -0.93 6.02
C LEU A 127 3.56 -1.92 7.04
N GLY A 128 3.33 -3.22 6.85
CA GLY A 128 3.92 -4.27 7.70
C GLY A 128 5.45 -4.38 7.61
N SER A 129 6.05 -3.80 6.58
CA SER A 129 7.51 -3.75 6.37
C SER A 129 8.17 -2.42 6.76
N LEU A 130 7.33 -1.46 7.19
CA LEU A 130 7.57 -0.35 8.12
C LEU A 130 8.97 -0.23 8.74
#